data_AF-A0A1S2P722-F1
#
_entry.id   AF-A0A1S2P722-F1
#
_cell.length_a   1.000
_cell.length_b   1.000
_cell.length_c   1.000
_cell.angle_alpha   90.00
_cell.angle_beta   90.00
_cell.angle_gamma   90.00
#
_symmetry.space_group_name_H-M   'P 1'
#
loop_
_entity.id
_entity.type
_entity.pdbx_description
1 polymer ?
#
loop_
_entity_poly.entity_id
_entity_poly.type
_entity_poly.pdbx_seq_one_letter_code
_entity_poly.pdbx_strand_id
1 'polypeptide(L)'
;MAVAWGEGSVASDMKAGKQLWKSTSVSVCRDTGFAGGRVLLALLRCGEESDPVYRVQKVAPRTGRPGWTYKVAKGIKQVYLPSSDPPVLAVAAGEISVTDRIVPADLGRDRTRRGRALEPAHRQGGTVL
;
A
#
# COMPACT_ATOMS: atom_id res chain seq x y z
N MET A 1 -16.05 0.53 -4.07
CA MET A 1 -14.89 0.86 -3.22
C MET A 1 -15.07 0.21 -1.87
N ALA A 2 -14.03 -0.36 -1.29
CA ALA A 2 -14.06 -0.92 0.06
C ALA A 2 -12.88 -0.34 0.87
N VAL A 3 -13.11 -0.04 2.14
CA VAL A 3 -12.10 0.48 3.07
C VAL A 3 -12.23 -0.22 4.41
N ALA A 4 -11.10 -0.36 5.11
CA ALA A 4 -11.02 -0.92 6.45
C ALA A 4 -10.46 0.11 7.43
N TRP A 5 -10.85 -0.01 8.69
CA TRP A 5 -10.29 0.68 9.84
C TRP A 5 -10.21 -0.30 11.01
N GLY A 6 -9.60 0.11 12.13
CA GLY A 6 -9.31 -0.79 13.26
C GLY A 6 -10.49 -1.64 13.76
N GLU A 7 -11.72 -1.13 13.61
CA GLU A 7 -12.96 -1.72 14.14
C GLU A 7 -13.95 -2.18 13.07
N GLY A 8 -13.56 -2.20 11.79
CA GLY A 8 -14.47 -2.68 10.76
C GLY A 8 -14.09 -2.31 9.33
N SER A 9 -15.01 -2.61 8.43
CA SER A 9 -14.90 -2.30 7.02
C SER A 9 -16.24 -1.91 6.43
N VAL A 10 -16.19 -1.16 5.34
CA VAL A 10 -17.38 -0.77 4.57
C VAL A 10 -17.05 -0.84 3.10
N ALA A 11 -18.03 -1.24 2.31
CA ALA A 11 -18.00 -1.00 0.88
C ALA A 11 -19.19 -0.18 0.43
N SER A 12 -18.91 0.62 -0.58
CA SER A 12 -19.88 1.45 -1.27
C SER A 12 -19.76 1.30 -2.78
N ASP A 13 -20.88 1.45 -3.47
CA ASP A 13 -20.93 1.60 -4.91
C ASP A 13 -20.14 2.85 -5.32
N MET A 14 -19.27 2.74 -6.34
CA MET A 14 -18.43 3.87 -6.74
C MET A 14 -19.17 4.95 -7.51
N LYS A 15 -20.30 4.62 -8.17
CA LYS A 15 -21.06 5.60 -8.95
C LYS A 15 -21.99 6.40 -8.04
N ALA A 16 -22.73 5.71 -7.18
CA ALA A 16 -23.78 6.30 -6.36
C ALA A 16 -23.34 6.62 -4.92
N GLY A 17 -22.17 6.14 -4.48
CA GLY A 17 -21.73 6.24 -3.08
C GLY A 17 -22.57 5.40 -2.11
N LYS A 18 -23.55 4.63 -2.61
CA LYS A 18 -24.45 3.82 -1.79
C LYS A 18 -23.69 2.71 -1.07
N GLN A 19 -23.85 2.62 0.25
CA GLN A 19 -23.32 1.51 1.04
C GLN A 19 -23.87 0.16 0.51
N LEU A 20 -22.96 -0.78 0.25
CA LEU A 20 -23.25 -2.15 -0.17
C LEU A 20 -23.26 -3.10 1.01
N TRP A 21 -22.25 -3.00 1.86
CA TRP A 21 -22.11 -3.79 3.07
C TRP A 21 -21.22 -3.06 4.07
N LYS A 22 -21.41 -3.40 5.34
CA LYS A 22 -20.60 -2.94 6.46
C LYS A 22 -20.31 -4.15 7.34
N SER A 23 -19.06 -4.32 7.74
CA SER A 23 -18.63 -5.30 8.72
C SER A 23 -18.11 -4.56 9.94
N THR A 24 -18.59 -4.92 11.12
CA THR A 24 -18.03 -4.48 12.39
C THR A 24 -17.23 -5.64 12.94
N SER A 25 -15.95 -5.42 13.23
CA SER A 25 -15.08 -6.50 13.69
C SER A 25 -15.32 -6.84 15.16
N VAL A 26 -16.31 -7.67 15.45
CA VAL A 26 -16.43 -8.42 16.73
C VAL A 26 -15.67 -9.75 16.70
N SER A 27 -14.80 -9.93 15.69
CA SER A 27 -14.14 -11.20 15.40
C SER A 27 -12.63 -11.10 15.62
N VAL A 28 -12.02 -12.23 15.96
CA VAL A 28 -10.56 -12.40 16.13
C VAL A 28 -9.78 -12.09 14.83
N CYS A 29 -10.47 -11.98 13.70
CA CYS A 29 -9.94 -11.58 12.41
C CYS A 29 -10.56 -10.24 11.97
N ARG A 30 -9.71 -9.29 11.60
CA ARG A 30 -10.14 -7.96 11.16
C ARG A 30 -9.59 -7.68 9.77
N ASP A 31 -10.39 -7.04 8.94
CA ASP A 31 -9.93 -6.53 7.66
C ASP A 31 -8.93 -5.40 7.94
N THR A 32 -7.75 -5.46 7.33
CA THR A 32 -6.72 -4.41 7.44
C THR A 32 -6.47 -3.69 6.13
N GLY A 33 -7.08 -4.16 5.04
CA GLY A 33 -6.97 -3.52 3.74
C GLY A 33 -7.74 -4.25 2.66
N PHE A 34 -7.94 -3.56 1.54
CA PHE A 34 -8.57 -4.12 0.34
C PHE A 34 -7.75 -3.76 -0.89
N ALA A 35 -7.71 -4.67 -1.87
CA ALA A 35 -7.23 -4.39 -3.21
C ALA A 35 -8.37 -4.61 -4.22
N GLY A 36 -8.74 -3.54 -4.91
CA GLY A 36 -9.79 -3.53 -5.92
C GLY A 36 -9.25 -3.66 -7.35
N GLY A 37 -10.14 -3.93 -8.30
CA GLY A 37 -9.85 -4.15 -9.71
C GLY A 37 -10.99 -4.94 -10.34
N ARG A 38 -10.68 -5.88 -11.24
CA ARG A 38 -11.67 -6.85 -11.75
C ARG A 38 -12.22 -7.78 -10.66
N VAL A 39 -11.43 -8.01 -9.61
CA VAL A 39 -11.83 -8.71 -8.39
C VAL A 39 -11.58 -7.83 -7.17
N LEU A 40 -12.23 -8.16 -6.05
CA LEU A 40 -11.98 -7.52 -4.76
C LEU A 40 -11.29 -8.52 -3.84
N LEU A 41 -10.10 -8.16 -3.36
CA LEU A 41 -9.38 -8.90 -2.34
C LEU A 41 -9.47 -8.17 -1.00
N ALA A 42 -9.71 -8.93 0.07
CA ALA A 42 -9.60 -8.49 1.44
C ALA A 42 -8.32 -9.07 2.08
N LEU A 43 -7.55 -8.21 2.74
CA LEU A 43 -6.45 -8.64 3.61
C LEU A 43 -6.97 -8.65 5.05
N LEU A 44 -6.91 -9.82 5.67
CA LEU A 44 -7.32 -10.02 7.05
C LEU A 44 -6.09 -10.23 7.91
N ARG A 45 -6.10 -9.62 9.09
CA ARG A 45 -5.17 -9.88 10.18
C ARG A 45 -5.93 -10.56 11.31
N CYS A 46 -5.48 -11.74 11.69
CA CYS A 46 -6.08 -12.54 12.75
C CYS A 46 -5.11 -12.69 13.92
N GLY A 47 -5.65 -12.86 15.12
CA GLY A 47 -4.88 -13.13 16.33
C GLY A 47 -4.30 -11.87 16.98
N GLU A 48 -3.37 -12.09 17.89
CA GLU A 48 -2.78 -11.05 18.74
C GLU A 48 -1.91 -10.05 17.97
N GLU A 49 -1.62 -8.91 18.59
CA GLU A 49 -0.77 -7.91 17.95
C GLU A 49 0.68 -8.40 17.75
N SER A 50 1.19 -9.18 18.72
CA SER A 50 2.55 -9.73 18.72
C SER A 50 2.77 -10.91 17.77
N ASP A 51 1.72 -11.65 17.43
CA ASP A 51 1.78 -12.83 16.54
C ASP A 51 0.63 -12.81 15.50
N PRO A 52 0.68 -11.90 14.51
CA PRO A 52 -0.35 -11.82 13.50
C PRO A 52 -0.34 -13.02 12.56
N VAL A 53 -1.53 -13.51 12.24
CA VAL A 53 -1.75 -14.45 11.14
C VAL A 53 -2.52 -13.75 10.04
N TYR A 54 -1.92 -13.64 8.86
CA TYR A 54 -2.54 -13.00 7.70
C TYR A 54 -3.31 -13.99 6.82
N ARG A 55 -4.46 -13.54 6.31
CA ARG A 55 -5.23 -14.25 5.29
C ARG A 55 -5.61 -13.28 4.18
N VAL A 56 -5.62 -13.77 2.95
CA VAL A 56 -6.14 -13.03 1.81
C VAL A 56 -7.38 -13.73 1.29
N GLN A 57 -8.46 -12.98 1.08
CA GLN A 57 -9.71 -13.52 0.59
C GLN A 57 -10.15 -12.80 -0.66
N LYS A 58 -10.59 -13.55 -1.69
CA LYS A 58 -11.46 -12.96 -2.70
C LYS A 58 -12.84 -12.80 -2.11
N VAL A 59 -13.38 -11.60 -2.17
CA VAL A 59 -14.72 -11.29 -1.66
C VAL A 59 -15.64 -10.80 -2.77
N ALA A 60 -16.91 -11.14 -2.67
CA ALA A 60 -17.93 -10.65 -3.60
C ALA A 60 -18.14 -9.13 -3.38
N PRO A 61 -17.90 -8.26 -4.39
CA PRO A 61 -17.89 -6.82 -4.17
C PRO A 61 -19.20 -6.24 -3.66
N ARG A 62 -20.34 -6.85 -4.01
CA ARG A 62 -21.68 -6.38 -3.63
C ARG A 62 -22.16 -6.89 -2.28
N THR A 63 -21.62 -8.00 -1.78
CA THR A 63 -22.16 -8.67 -0.59
C THR A 63 -21.14 -8.89 0.52
N GLY A 64 -19.84 -8.72 0.24
CA GLY A 64 -18.77 -9.00 1.18
C GLY A 64 -18.54 -10.49 1.43
N ARG A 65 -19.28 -11.38 0.77
CA ARG A 65 -19.17 -12.83 0.98
C ARG A 65 -17.81 -13.35 0.53
N PRO A 66 -17.13 -14.20 1.33
CA PRO A 66 -15.86 -14.79 0.93
C PRO A 66 -16.08 -15.81 -0.19
N GLY A 67 -15.17 -15.82 -1.16
CA GLY A 67 -15.07 -16.82 -2.22
C GLY A 67 -13.99 -17.84 -1.90
N TRP A 68 -12.73 -17.49 -2.13
CA TRP A 68 -11.58 -18.30 -1.73
C TRP A 68 -10.75 -17.61 -0.65
N THR A 69 -10.02 -18.39 0.13
CA THR A 69 -9.10 -17.91 1.17
C THR A 69 -7.71 -18.50 0.97
N TYR A 70 -6.70 -17.64 0.95
CA TYR A 70 -5.29 -17.99 1.01
C TYR A 70 -4.74 -17.68 2.40
N LYS A 71 -4.09 -18.65 3.03
CA LYS A 71 -3.42 -18.47 4.33
C LYS A 71 -1.97 -18.09 4.06
N VAL A 72 -1.55 -16.92 4.56
CA VAL A 72 -0.16 -16.49 4.47
C VAL A 72 0.68 -17.33 5.42
N ALA A 73 1.94 -17.58 5.05
CA ALA A 73 2.88 -18.31 5.88
C ALA A 73 3.04 -17.67 7.27
N LYS A 74 3.35 -18.48 8.26
CA LYS A 74 3.69 -18.00 9.62
C LYS A 74 4.98 -17.17 9.60
N GLY A 75 5.13 -16.29 10.58
CA GLY A 75 6.31 -15.42 10.71
C GLY A 75 6.28 -14.17 9.81
N ILE A 76 5.27 -14.03 8.94
CA ILE A 76 5.07 -12.81 8.15
C ILE A 76 4.53 -11.70 9.06
N LYS A 77 5.23 -10.57 9.08
CA LYS A 77 4.93 -9.39 9.90
C LYS A 77 4.07 -8.37 9.17
N GLN A 78 4.21 -8.23 7.85
CA GLN A 78 3.31 -7.39 7.05
C GLN A 78 3.04 -8.01 5.68
N VAL A 79 1.88 -7.65 5.11
CA VAL A 79 1.41 -8.07 3.80
C VAL A 79 0.85 -6.86 3.06
N TYR A 80 1.20 -6.74 1.79
CA TYR A 80 0.65 -5.76 0.86
C TYR A 80 0.02 -6.47 -0.34
N LEU A 81 -0.96 -5.83 -0.97
CA LEU A 81 -1.67 -6.35 -2.14
C LEU A 81 -1.47 -5.40 -3.34
N PRO A 82 -0.33 -5.45 -4.06
CA PRO A 82 -0.07 -4.55 -5.19
C PRO A 82 -1.02 -4.74 -6.37
N SER A 83 -1.55 -5.94 -6.57
CA SER A 83 -2.48 -6.26 -7.66
C SER A 83 -3.56 -7.22 -7.19
N SER A 84 -4.80 -6.94 -7.58
CA SER A 84 -5.95 -7.81 -7.34
C SER A 84 -6.16 -8.84 -8.46
N ASP A 85 -5.77 -8.51 -9.69
CA ASP A 85 -5.96 -9.36 -10.86
C ASP A 85 -4.83 -9.17 -11.90
N PRO A 86 -3.85 -10.10 -11.97
CA PRO A 86 -3.75 -11.31 -11.14
C PRO A 86 -3.50 -10.96 -9.66
N PRO A 87 -3.90 -11.81 -8.71
CA PRO A 87 -3.64 -11.58 -7.29
C PRO A 87 -2.14 -11.66 -7.01
N VAL A 88 -1.56 -10.56 -6.52
CA VAL A 88 -0.15 -10.47 -6.13
C VAL A 88 -0.07 -10.05 -4.67
N LEU A 89 0.72 -10.79 -3.88
CA LEU A 89 0.96 -10.53 -2.47
C LEU A 89 2.45 -10.21 -2.28
N ALA A 90 2.77 -9.07 -1.68
CA ALA A 90 4.10 -8.78 -1.19
C ALA A 90 4.13 -9.00 0.32
N VAL A 91 5.12 -9.74 0.83
CA VAL A 91 5.19 -10.16 2.24
C VAL A 91 6.55 -9.82 2.83
N ALA A 92 6.58 -9.48 4.11
CA ALA A 92 7.80 -9.21 4.85
C ALA A 92 7.79 -9.99 6.17
N ALA A 93 8.87 -10.72 6.45
CA ALA A 93 9.01 -11.57 7.64
C ALA A 93 9.82 -10.92 8.78
N GLY A 94 10.43 -9.76 8.55
CA GLY A 94 11.30 -9.06 9.51
C GLY A 94 10.88 -7.61 9.75
N GLU A 95 11.74 -6.83 10.40
CA GLU A 95 11.52 -5.40 10.59
C GLU A 95 11.49 -4.68 9.24
N ILE A 96 10.43 -3.89 9.00
CA ILE A 96 10.34 -3.05 7.82
C ILE A 96 10.88 -1.67 8.20
N SER A 97 12.15 -1.45 7.94
CA SER A 97 12.71 -0.09 7.94
C SER A 97 12.38 0.55 6.59
N VAL A 98 11.67 1.68 6.59
CA VAL A 98 11.50 2.50 5.38
C VAL A 98 12.89 2.94 4.94
N THR A 99 13.43 2.27 3.92
CA THR A 99 14.83 2.44 3.52
C THR A 99 15.00 3.56 2.51
N ASP A 100 13.93 3.93 1.78
CA ASP A 100 13.99 4.98 0.77
C ASP A 100 12.64 5.69 0.55
N ARG A 101 12.70 6.98 0.24
CA ARG A 101 11.56 7.84 -0.13
C ARG A 101 11.85 8.45 -1.49
N ILE A 102 11.29 7.89 -2.55
CA ILE A 102 11.38 8.46 -3.89
C ILE A 102 10.38 9.62 -3.99
N VAL A 103 10.89 10.85 -3.95
CA VAL A 103 10.15 12.04 -4.39
C VAL A 103 10.58 12.32 -5.83
N PRO A 104 9.70 12.22 -6.83
CA PRO A 104 10.02 12.66 -8.18
C PRO A 104 10.33 14.16 -8.16
N ALA A 105 11.59 14.52 -8.42
CA ALA A 105 11.94 15.89 -8.73
C ALA A 105 11.59 16.17 -10.20
N ASP A 106 11.08 17.38 -10.45
CA ASP A 106 10.78 17.99 -11.75
C ASP A 106 9.48 17.60 -12.47
N LEU A 107 8.40 18.24 -12.02
CA LEU A 107 7.30 18.69 -12.89
C LEU A 107 7.30 20.23 -12.89
N GLY A 108 8.09 20.83 -13.79
CA GLY A 108 7.93 22.23 -14.19
C GLY A 108 9.16 23.12 -14.07
N ARG A 109 10.19 22.88 -14.89
CA ARG A 109 11.11 23.95 -15.29
C ARG A 109 11.05 24.14 -16.80
N ASP A 110 10.09 24.98 -17.20
CA ASP A 110 10.01 25.55 -18.55
C ASP A 110 11.34 26.25 -18.87
N ARG A 111 12.01 25.77 -19.92
CA ARG A 111 13.29 26.29 -20.41
C ARG A 111 13.01 27.36 -21.46
N THR A 112 12.84 28.60 -21.04
CA THR A 112 12.83 29.71 -22.00
C THR A 112 13.63 30.95 -21.54
N ARG A 113 14.84 31.03 -22.11
CA ARG A 113 15.63 32.20 -22.56
C ARG A 113 16.61 32.97 -21.65
N ARG A 114 17.83 33.01 -22.23
CA ARG A 114 18.84 34.09 -22.39
C ARG A 114 19.76 34.43 -21.21
N GLY A 115 20.92 33.76 -21.21
CA GLY A 115 22.19 34.40 -21.58
C GLY A 115 22.77 35.46 -20.64
N ARG A 116 23.74 35.05 -19.81
CA ARG A 116 24.95 35.83 -19.52
C ARG A 116 26.08 34.88 -19.15
N ALA A 117 27.07 34.76 -20.04
CA ALA A 117 28.39 34.23 -19.75
C ALA A 117 29.37 35.40 -19.58
N LEU A 118 30.54 35.11 -18.99
CA LEU A 118 31.71 35.94 -18.61
C LEU A 118 31.74 36.17 -17.09
N GLU A 119 32.73 35.72 -16.29
CA GLU A 119 34.11 35.24 -16.55
C GLU A 119 34.62 34.33 -15.39
N PRO A 120 35.72 33.58 -15.57
CA PRO A 120 36.29 32.66 -14.57
C PRO A 120 37.45 33.27 -13.78
N ALA A 121 37.65 32.86 -12.52
CA ALA A 121 38.85 33.18 -11.75
C ALA A 121 39.45 31.95 -11.05
N HIS A 122 40.57 31.51 -11.62
CA HIS A 122 41.79 30.98 -11.01
C HIS A 122 41.84 29.66 -10.19
N ARG A 123 42.67 28.77 -10.74
CA ARG A 123 43.34 27.59 -10.16
C ARG A 123 44.52 28.00 -9.26
N GLN A 124 44.67 27.31 -8.12
CA GLN A 124 45.91 26.85 -7.44
C GLN A 124 45.43 26.23 -6.10
N GLY A 125 45.65 24.97 -5.71
CA GLY A 125 46.77 24.06 -5.93
C GLY A 125 47.75 24.16 -4.76
N GLY A 126 47.70 23.23 -3.78
CA GLY A 126 48.86 22.89 -2.92
C GLY A 126 48.70 22.94 -1.39
N THR A 127 48.54 21.74 -0.80
CA THR A 127 49.22 21.14 0.38
C THR A 127 49.51 21.93 1.67
N VAL A 128 49.09 21.31 2.79
CA VAL A 128 49.74 21.23 4.12
C VAL A 128 49.45 19.77 4.56
N LEU A 129 50.35 18.81 4.78
CA LEU A 129 51.81 18.64 4.87
C LEU A 129 52.19 17.33 4.15
#